data_AF-X1MTK2-F1
#
_entry.id   AF-X1MTK2-F1
#
_cell.length_a   1.000
_cell.length_b   1.000
_cell.length_c   1.000
_cell.angle_alpha   90.00
_cell.angle_beta   90.00
_cell.angle_gamma   90.00
#
_symmetry.space_group_name_H-M   'P 1'
#
loop_
_entity.id
_entity.type
_entity.pdbx_description
1 polymer ?
#
loop_
_entity_poly.entity_id
_entity_poly.type
_entity_poly.pdbx_seq_one_letter_code
_entity_poly.pdbx_strand_id
1 'polypeptide(L)'
;MKGKIICLVIVLIVGLGLIVLSGFGIGQEEVTIGLLGPMTGTAAQAGNNMRDAVALGIEEVNESNRLPGITLRMVVVDDEG
;
A
#
# COMPACT_ATOMS: atom_id res chain seq x y z
N MET A 1 25.58 33.42 28.78
CA MET A 1 25.93 33.12 27.37
C MET A 1 25.92 31.62 27.06
N LYS A 2 26.51 30.77 27.91
CA LYS A 2 26.57 29.30 27.72
C LYS A 2 25.19 28.60 27.57
N GLY A 3 24.18 28.98 28.36
CA GLY A 3 22.83 28.40 28.26
C GLY A 3 22.08 28.72 26.96
N LYS A 4 22.33 29.89 26.36
CA LYS A 4 21.73 30.27 25.06
C LYS A 4 22.32 29.44 23.92
N ILE A 5 23.61 29.12 24.01
CA ILE A 5 24.32 28.28 23.03
C ILE A 5 23.82 26.83 23.12
N ILE A 6 23.62 26.30 24.32
CA ILE A 6 23.07 24.94 24.51
C ILE A 6 21.65 24.83 23.94
N CYS A 7 20.77 25.79 24.20
CA CYS A 7 19.43 25.79 23.58
C CYS A 7 19.49 25.85 22.05
N LEU A 8 20.39 26.65 21.48
CA LEU A 8 20.51 26.79 20.03
C LEU A 8 21.00 25.49 19.37
N VAL A 9 21.91 24.76 20.02
CA VAL A 9 22.37 23.44 19.56
C VAL A 9 21.25 22.40 19.63
N ILE A 10 20.45 22.39 20.71
CA ILE A 10 19.30 21.46 20.83
C ILE A 10 18.27 21.73 19.73
N VAL A 11 17.93 23.01 19.50
CA VAL A 11 17.00 23.40 18.44
C VAL A 11 17.52 22.99 17.06
N LEU A 12 18.83 23.14 16.81
CA LEU A 12 19.44 22.71 15.55
C LEU A 12 19.36 21.18 15.37
N ILE A 13 19.64 20.40 16.41
CA ILE A 13 19.58 18.93 16.35
C ILE A 13 18.14 18.44 16.15
N VAL A 14 17.18 19.01 16.87
CA VAL A 14 15.76 18.66 16.73
C VAL A 14 15.24 19.08 15.35
N GLY A 15 15.61 20.28 14.89
CA GLY A 15 15.26 20.78 13.56
C GLY A 15 15.81 19.91 12.44
N LEU A 16 17.07 19.47 12.55
CA LEU A 16 17.68 18.56 11.57
C LEU A 16 17.04 17.17 11.60
N GLY A 17 16.72 16.65 12.78
CA GLY A 17 16.04 15.35 12.93
C GLY A 17 14.67 15.32 12.26
N LEU A 18 13.90 16.40 12.33
CA LEU A 18 12.59 16.53 11.67
C LEU A 18 12.67 16.59 10.14
N ILE A 19 13.75 17.15 9.59
CA ILE A 19 13.99 17.21 8.14
C ILE A 19 14.34 15.83 7.57
N VAL A 20 15.13 15.03 8.32
CA VAL A 20 15.48 13.67 7.90
C VAL A 20 14.26 12.73 7.87
N LEU A 21 13.29 12.95 8.79
CA LEU A 21 12.04 12.19 8.83
C LEU A 21 11.04 12.58 7.74
N SER A 22 11.15 13.78 7.16
CA SER A 22 10.23 14.26 6.11
C SER A 22 10.71 13.97 4.68
N GLY A 23 11.96 13.51 4.52
CA GLY A 23 12.59 13.31 3.20
C GLY A 23 12.38 11.95 2.53
N PHE A 24 11.89 10.94 3.25
CA PHE A 24 11.55 9.63 2.67
C PHE A 24 10.05 9.52 2.42
N GLY A 25 9.56 10.29 1.44
CA GLY A 25 8.29 9.99 0.82
C GLY A 25 8.44 8.68 0.04
N ILE A 26 8.16 7.54 0.67
CA ILE A 26 7.91 6.30 -0.05
C ILE A 26 6.62 6.56 -0.83
N GLY A 27 6.77 6.97 -2.09
CA GLY A 27 5.63 7.11 -3.00
C GLY A 27 4.90 5.77 -3.04
N GLN A 28 3.61 5.79 -2.71
CA GLN A 28 2.77 4.60 -2.74
C GLN A 28 2.48 4.29 -4.21
N GLU A 29 3.20 3.33 -4.77
CA GLU A 29 3.04 2.83 -6.13
C GLU A 29 1.81 1.92 -6.19
N GLU A 30 0.83 2.25 -7.04
CA GLU A 30 -0.32 1.38 -7.27
C GLU A 30 0.03 0.32 -8.33
N VAL A 31 -0.07 -0.96 -7.95
CA VAL A 31 0.16 -2.09 -8.84
C VAL A 31 -1.17 -2.78 -9.14
N THR A 32 -1.51 -2.84 -10.42
CA THR A 32 -2.77 -3.46 -10.87
C THR A 32 -2.60 -4.96 -11.13
N ILE A 33 -3.50 -5.76 -10.54
CA ILE A 33 -3.63 -7.20 -10.77
C ILE A 33 -4.91 -7.47 -11.57
N GLY A 34 -4.78 -8.11 -12.73
CA GLY A 34 -5.92 -8.55 -13.53
C GLY A 34 -6.42 -9.93 -13.10
N LEU A 35 -7.73 -10.08 -12.93
CA LEU A 35 -8.41 -11.36 -12.74
C LEU A 35 -9.41 -11.58 -13.88
N LEU A 36 -9.17 -12.64 -14.64
CA LEU A 36 -9.96 -13.03 -15.81
C LEU A 36 -10.62 -14.38 -15.51
N GLY A 37 -11.93 -14.47 -15.69
CA GLY A 37 -12.66 -15.73 -15.51
C GLY A 37 -14.18 -15.55 -15.47
N PRO A 38 -14.92 -16.66 -15.35
CA PRO A 38 -16.38 -16.65 -15.49
C PRO A 38 -17.02 -16.11 -14.21
N MET A 39 -17.42 -14.84 -14.23
CA MET A 39 -18.23 -14.25 -13.16
C MET A 39 -19.72 -14.50 -13.40
N THR A 40 -20.08 -14.83 -14.65
CA THR A 40 -21.41 -15.25 -15.09
C THR A 40 -21.36 -16.63 -15.76
N GLY A 41 -22.49 -17.11 -16.27
CA GLY A 41 -22.60 -18.42 -16.92
C GLY A 41 -22.59 -19.62 -15.97
N THR A 42 -22.41 -20.82 -16.52
CA THR A 42 -22.48 -22.07 -15.75
C THR A 42 -21.31 -22.28 -14.81
N ALA A 43 -20.17 -21.62 -15.08
CA ALA A 43 -18.96 -21.68 -14.27
C ALA A 43 -18.84 -20.50 -13.28
N ALA A 44 -19.86 -19.64 -13.18
CA ALA A 44 -19.88 -18.44 -12.35
C ALA A 44 -19.40 -18.68 -10.92
N GLN A 45 -19.81 -19.80 -10.29
CA GLN A 45 -19.41 -20.11 -8.92
C GLN A 45 -17.87 -20.21 -8.78
N ALA A 46 -17.20 -20.84 -9.74
CA ALA A 46 -15.76 -21.00 -9.69
C ALA A 46 -15.03 -19.65 -9.86
N GLY A 47 -15.47 -18.81 -10.80
CA GLY A 47 -14.86 -17.49 -11.00
C GLY A 47 -15.14 -16.53 -9.84
N ASN A 48 -16.37 -16.51 -9.30
CA ASN A 48 -16.68 -15.71 -8.11
C ASN A 48 -15.87 -16.15 -6.88
N ASN A 49 -15.71 -17.46 -6.65
CA ASN A 49 -14.85 -17.97 -5.58
C ASN A 49 -13.39 -17.51 -5.76
N MET A 50 -12.87 -17.52 -6.99
CA MET A 50 -11.52 -17.05 -7.29
C MET A 50 -11.39 -15.54 -7.03
N ARG A 51 -12.35 -14.73 -7.52
CA ARG A 51 -12.39 -13.28 -7.27
C ARG A 51 -12.33 -12.97 -5.79
N ASP A 52 -13.17 -13.63 -4.99
CA ASP A 52 -13.29 -13.35 -3.56
C ASP A 52 -12.03 -13.78 -2.81
N ALA A 53 -11.41 -14.90 -3.18
CA ALA A 53 -10.14 -15.34 -2.60
C ALA A 53 -8.99 -14.37 -2.90
N VAL A 54 -8.91 -13.85 -4.14
CA VAL A 54 -7.88 -12.87 -4.51
C VAL A 54 -8.14 -11.51 -3.83
N ALA A 55 -9.40 -11.09 -3.72
CA ALA A 55 -9.77 -9.87 -3.00
C ALA A 55 -9.31 -9.93 -1.54
N LEU A 56 -9.58 -11.05 -0.84
CA LEU A 56 -9.14 -11.25 0.54
C LEU A 56 -7.61 -11.20 0.68
N GLY A 57 -6.88 -11.84 -0.23
CA GLY A 57 -5.41 -11.79 -0.21
C GLY A 57 -4.84 -10.39 -0.46
N ILE A 58 -5.48 -9.60 -1.33
CA ILE A 58 -5.10 -8.20 -1.57
C ILE A 58 -5.37 -7.34 -0.35
N GLU A 59 -6.52 -7.51 0.30
CA GLU A 59 -6.88 -6.84 1.54
C GLU A 59 -5.83 -7.11 2.63
N GLU A 60 -5.51 -8.38 2.90
CA GLU A 60 -4.48 -8.74 3.88
C GLU A 60 -3.11 -8.12 3.58
N VAL A 61 -2.68 -8.11 2.31
CA VAL A 61 -1.39 -7.54 1.92
C VAL A 61 -1.35 -6.03 2.12
N ASN A 62 -2.41 -5.32 1.71
CA ASN A 62 -2.49 -3.88 1.83
C ASN A 62 -2.64 -3.44 3.30
N GLU A 63 -3.50 -4.10 4.08
CA GLU A 63 -3.75 -3.74 5.49
C GLU A 63 -2.54 -4.00 6.38
N SER A 64 -1.82 -5.10 6.15
CA SER A 64 -0.61 -5.42 6.93
C SER A 64 0.62 -4.62 6.49
N ASN A 65 0.51 -3.78 5.45
CA ASN A 65 1.63 -3.12 4.81
C ASN A 65 2.76 -4.13 4.45
N ARG A 66 2.38 -5.33 4.01
CA ARG A 66 3.30 -6.43 3.66
C ARG A 66 4.24 -6.07 2.52
N LEU A 67 3.83 -5.13 1.67
CA LEU A 67 4.63 -4.56 0.58
C LEU A 67 4.78 -3.05 0.83
N PRO A 68 5.80 -2.61 1.59
CA PRO A 68 5.98 -1.19 1.90
C PRO A 68 6.11 -0.35 0.63
N GLY A 69 5.25 0.66 0.50
CA GLY A 69 5.24 1.55 -0.66
C GLY A 69 4.51 1.03 -1.88
N ILE A 70 3.90 -0.15 -1.82
CA ILE A 70 3.08 -0.70 -2.90
C ILE A 70 1.65 -0.85 -2.40
N THR A 71 0.68 -0.55 -3.26
CA THR A 71 -0.73 -0.86 -3.03
C THR A 71 -1.29 -1.65 -4.17
N LEU A 72 -1.82 -2.82 -3.86
CA LEU A 72 -2.39 -3.70 -4.85
C LEU A 72 -3.83 -3.28 -5.16
N ARG A 73 -4.16 -3.18 -6.45
CA ARG A 73 -5.52 -2.93 -6.94
C ARG A 73 -5.92 -4.05 -7.89
N MET A 74 -7.09 -4.65 -7.68
CA MET A 74 -7.63 -5.67 -8.59
C MET A 74 -8.49 -5.05 -9.68
N VAL A 75 -8.37 -5.56 -10.91
CA VAL A 75 -9.33 -5.38 -12.01
C VAL A 75 -9.87 -6.74 -12.39
N VAL A 76 -11.20 -6.86 -12.42
CA VAL A 76 -11.89 -8.11 -12.76
C VAL A 76 -12.51 -7.96 -14.15
N VAL A 77 -12.32 -8.96 -14.99
CA VAL A 77 -12.95 -9.08 -16.31
C VAL A 77 -13.66 -10.42 -16.39
N ASP A 78 -14.97 -10.38 -16.64
CA ASP A 78 -15.78 -11.56 -16.92
C ASP A 78 -15.56 -11.99 -18.37
N ASP A 79 -15.18 -13.26 -18.57
CA ASP A 79 -15.08 -13.87 -19.90
C ASP A 79 -16.37 -14.57 -20.35
N GLU A 80 -17.41 -14.55 -19.49
CA GLU A 80 -18.72 -15.15 -19.66
C GLU A 80 -18.75 -16.69 -19.70
N GLY A 81 -17.60 -17.37 -19.53
CA GLY A 81 -17.49 -18.83 -19.35
C GLY A 81 -17.94 -19.69 -20.53
#